data_AF-A0A1E5NID3-F1
#
_entry.id   AF-A0A1E5NID3-F1
#
_cell.length_a   1.000
_cell.length_b   1.000
_cell.length_c   1.000
_cell.angle_alpha   90.00
_cell.angle_beta   90.00
_cell.angle_gamma   90.00
#
_symmetry.space_group_name_H-M   'P 1'
#
loop_
_entity.id
_entity.type
_entity.pdbx_description
1 polymer ?
#
loop_
_entity_poly.entity_id
_entity_poly.type
_entity_poly.pdbx_seq_one_letter_code
_entity_poly.pdbx_strand_id
1 'polypeptide(L)'
;MKYTKKFILIFAISLVLLSCSNMPTGTREALKLKERAGRYLVNGNFDKDIELNFIIFETGNINFIGSKADKANNLGTYVLGNPESTNKTFSFDIKETINGVAPNTYFIDFLYSQIEYSTNKVLFRKSSDSTNIKVGERIGVYYNQNKDHKITVSENKIEWSYFTDAYIDISDIYSEENTFTKTQIFTNENNEEHSFSLNIVFTDNACKLTFNITDPNYSQYNKSEEEYRISWE
;
A
#
# COMPACT_ATOMS: atom_id res chain seq x y z
N MET A 1 45.46 -44.71 41.01
CA MET A 1 44.79 -43.77 40.07
C MET A 1 43.57 -44.40 39.38
N LYS A 2 42.56 -44.90 40.12
CA LYS A 2 41.36 -45.53 39.52
C LYS A 2 40.23 -44.53 39.18
N TYR A 3 40.27 -43.31 39.72
CA TYR A 3 39.22 -42.31 39.56
C TYR A 3 39.49 -41.27 38.46
N THR A 4 40.76 -41.09 38.06
CA THR A 4 41.17 -40.10 37.06
C THR A 4 40.65 -40.42 35.66
N LYS A 5 40.58 -41.72 35.29
CA LYS A 5 40.05 -42.15 33.98
C LYS A 5 38.55 -41.93 33.83
N LYS A 6 37.78 -42.08 34.92
CA LYS A 6 36.32 -41.84 34.92
C LYS A 6 36.00 -40.34 34.88
N PHE A 7 36.83 -39.51 35.50
CA PHE A 7 36.66 -38.06 35.51
C PHE A 7 36.85 -37.44 34.12
N ILE A 8 37.88 -37.89 33.37
CA ILE A 8 38.11 -37.44 31.99
C ILE A 8 36.94 -37.84 31.08
N LEU A 9 36.40 -39.05 31.27
CA LEU A 9 35.27 -39.52 30.47
C LEU A 9 33.99 -38.71 30.72
N ILE A 10 33.68 -38.41 31.99
CA ILE A 10 32.54 -37.55 32.35
C ILE A 10 32.73 -36.15 31.78
N PHE A 11 33.94 -35.59 31.89
CA PHE A 11 34.25 -34.25 31.36
C PHE A 11 34.12 -34.18 29.83
N ALA A 12 34.56 -35.21 29.11
CA ALA A 12 34.41 -35.32 27.66
C ALA A 12 32.93 -35.45 27.25
N ILE A 13 32.13 -36.25 27.97
CA ILE A 13 30.69 -36.38 27.72
C ILE A 13 29.96 -35.06 27.98
N SER A 14 30.34 -34.32 29.03
CA SER A 14 29.79 -32.99 29.32
C SER A 14 30.14 -31.96 28.23
N LEU A 15 31.36 -32.01 27.67
CA LEU A 15 31.76 -31.16 26.54
C LEU A 15 31.01 -31.48 25.24
N VAL A 16 30.70 -32.75 24.98
CA VAL A 16 29.86 -33.15 23.84
C VAL A 16 28.41 -32.72 24.02
N LEU A 17 27.87 -32.78 25.24
CA LEU A 17 26.53 -32.28 25.54
C LEU A 17 26.43 -30.75 25.45
N LEU A 18 27.48 -30.03 25.83
CA LEU A 18 27.55 -28.56 25.71
C LEU A 18 27.79 -28.09 24.27
N SER A 19 28.49 -28.86 23.43
CA SER A 19 28.65 -28.55 22.00
C SER A 19 27.42 -28.87 21.13
N CYS A 20 26.42 -29.57 21.69
CA CYS A 20 25.06 -29.65 21.14
C CYS A 20 24.15 -28.46 21.55
N SER A 21 24.71 -27.37 22.06
CA SER A 21 24.04 -26.07 22.07
C SER A 21 24.29 -25.31 20.74
N ASN A 22 24.20 -26.01 19.61
CA ASN A 22 23.68 -25.38 18.42
C ASN A 22 22.22 -25.06 18.72
N MET A 23 22.02 -23.91 19.38
CA MET A 23 20.77 -23.20 19.35
C MET A 23 20.32 -23.28 17.89
N PRO A 24 19.15 -23.87 17.57
CA PRO A 24 18.59 -23.64 16.27
C PRO A 24 18.54 -22.12 16.20
N THR A 25 19.31 -21.50 15.30
CA THR A 25 18.92 -20.21 14.75
C THR A 25 17.49 -20.47 14.35
N GLY A 26 16.56 -20.02 15.22
CA GLY A 26 15.19 -20.47 15.17
C GLY A 26 14.81 -20.38 13.72
N THR A 27 14.36 -21.49 13.13
CA THR A 27 13.67 -21.42 11.86
C THR A 27 12.62 -20.36 12.11
N ARG A 28 12.91 -19.11 11.70
CA ARG A 28 11.95 -18.01 11.69
C ARG A 28 10.82 -18.67 10.94
N GLU A 29 9.79 -19.08 11.69
CA GLU A 29 8.68 -19.80 11.09
C GLU A 29 8.28 -18.97 9.89
N ALA A 30 8.12 -19.63 8.75
CA ALA A 30 7.82 -18.92 7.54
C ALA A 30 6.41 -18.36 7.71
N LEU A 31 6.32 -17.13 8.24
CA LEU A 31 5.06 -16.46 8.49
C LEU A 31 4.33 -16.33 7.16
N LYS A 32 3.04 -16.58 7.18
CA LYS A 32 2.19 -16.35 6.00
C LYS A 32 2.24 -14.88 5.63
N LEU A 33 1.97 -14.56 4.37
CA LEU A 33 1.97 -13.16 3.93
C LEU A 33 0.97 -12.31 4.73
N LYS A 34 -0.20 -12.85 5.04
CA LYS A 34 -1.19 -12.16 5.90
C LYS A 34 -0.68 -11.83 7.31
N GLU A 35 0.18 -12.67 7.88
CA GLU A 35 0.80 -12.44 9.20
C GLU A 35 1.88 -11.35 9.15
N ARG A 36 2.27 -10.95 7.93
CA ARG A 36 3.17 -9.83 7.63
C ARG A 36 2.40 -8.58 7.19
N ALA A 37 1.07 -8.55 7.32
CA ALA A 37 0.31 -7.35 7.04
C ALA A 37 0.66 -6.22 8.03
N GLY A 38 0.72 -5.00 7.53
CA GLY A 38 1.05 -3.81 8.31
C GLY A 38 1.83 -2.77 7.51
N ARG A 39 2.28 -1.73 8.21
CA ARG A 39 3.02 -0.60 7.64
C ARG A 39 4.51 -0.77 7.83
N TYR A 40 5.27 -0.37 6.81
CA TYR A 40 6.71 -0.53 6.75
C TYR A 40 7.38 0.77 6.32
N LEU A 41 8.49 1.07 7.00
CA LEU A 41 9.37 2.18 6.66
C LEU A 41 10.64 1.63 6.00
N VAL A 42 11.05 2.25 4.89
CA VAL A 42 12.34 1.93 4.27
C VAL A 42 13.42 2.86 4.83
N ASN A 43 14.43 2.29 5.46
CA ASN A 43 15.53 2.99 6.09
C ASN A 43 16.66 3.21 5.08
N GLY A 44 16.48 4.12 4.13
CA GLY A 44 17.56 4.57 3.26
C GLY A 44 17.23 5.84 2.51
N ASN A 45 18.28 6.56 2.12
CA ASN A 45 18.16 7.73 1.26
C ASN A 45 17.99 7.24 -0.17
N PHE A 46 16.79 7.42 -0.72
CA PHE A 46 16.59 7.38 -2.15
C PHE A 46 17.23 8.65 -2.75
N ASP A 47 17.71 8.59 -4.00
CA ASP A 47 18.30 9.74 -4.67
C ASP A 47 17.34 10.95 -4.56
N LYS A 48 17.79 12.01 -3.85
CA LYS A 48 17.13 13.32 -3.67
C LYS A 48 15.84 13.31 -2.82
N ASP A 49 15.99 13.39 -1.49
CA ASP A 49 14.95 13.81 -0.52
C ASP A 49 13.62 13.04 -0.56
N ILE A 50 13.61 11.83 -1.14
CA ILE A 50 12.44 10.98 -1.23
C ILE A 50 12.53 9.88 -0.17
N GLU A 51 11.49 9.72 0.63
CA GLU A 51 11.28 8.57 1.50
C GLU A 51 10.32 7.59 0.82
N LEU A 52 10.57 6.30 0.99
CA LEU A 52 9.68 5.24 0.51
C LEU A 52 9.13 4.47 1.70
N ASN A 53 7.81 4.35 1.75
CA ASN A 53 7.10 3.54 2.71
C ASN A 53 6.20 2.57 1.96
N PHE A 54 5.79 1.49 2.61
CA PHE A 54 4.81 0.60 2.02
C PHE A 54 3.88 -0.01 3.06
N ILE A 55 2.68 -0.38 2.64
CA ILE A 55 1.64 -0.98 3.49
C ILE A 55 1.22 -2.28 2.84
N ILE A 56 1.35 -3.37 3.58
CA ILE A 56 0.93 -4.71 3.16
C ILE A 56 -0.43 -5.00 3.77
N PHE A 57 -1.40 -5.33 2.93
CA PHE A 57 -2.73 -5.73 3.32
C PHE A 57 -2.81 -7.23 3.55
N GLU A 58 -3.76 -7.67 4.38
CA GLU A 58 -4.03 -9.09 4.60
C GLU A 58 -4.45 -9.82 3.30
N THR A 59 -4.98 -9.05 2.33
CA THR A 59 -5.35 -9.51 0.99
C THR A 59 -4.15 -9.80 0.09
N GLY A 60 -2.92 -9.50 0.52
CA GLY A 60 -1.70 -9.66 -0.26
C GLY A 60 -1.39 -8.49 -1.19
N ASN A 61 -2.24 -7.46 -1.21
CA ASN A 61 -1.94 -6.20 -1.85
C ASN A 61 -0.86 -5.44 -1.06
N ILE A 62 0.00 -4.71 -1.77
CA ILE A 62 0.96 -3.77 -1.20
C ILE A 62 0.77 -2.41 -1.86
N ASN A 63 0.64 -1.37 -1.06
CA ASN A 63 0.71 0.02 -1.55
C ASN A 63 2.08 0.59 -1.28
N PHE A 64 2.71 1.16 -2.31
CA PHE A 64 3.95 1.92 -2.16
C PHE A 64 3.63 3.40 -2.05
N ILE A 65 4.16 4.04 -1.03
CA ILE A 65 3.96 5.46 -0.76
C ILE A 65 5.31 6.15 -0.84
N GLY A 66 5.46 7.05 -1.80
CA GLY A 66 6.64 7.91 -1.93
C GLY A 66 6.32 9.27 -1.36
N SER A 67 7.15 9.75 -0.43
CA SER A 67 7.07 11.11 0.09
C SER A 67 8.27 11.93 -0.31
N LYS A 68 8.03 13.17 -0.71
CA LYS A 68 9.07 14.18 -0.90
C LYS A 68 8.68 15.40 -0.07
N ALA A 69 9.52 15.75 0.90
CA ALA A 69 9.13 16.65 1.99
C ALA A 69 7.81 16.16 2.65
N ASP A 70 6.91 17.07 3.02
CA ASP A 70 5.65 16.74 3.71
C ASP A 70 4.55 16.17 2.80
N LYS A 71 4.85 15.87 1.53
CA LYS A 71 3.88 15.41 0.54
C LYS A 71 4.06 13.93 0.23
N ALA A 72 3.12 13.10 0.67
CA ALA A 72 3.01 11.69 0.29
C ALA A 72 2.18 11.53 -0.99
N ASN A 73 2.48 10.50 -1.78
CA ASN A 73 1.71 10.10 -2.96
C ASN A 73 1.76 8.59 -3.10
N ASN A 74 0.64 7.99 -3.44
CA ASN A 74 0.56 6.57 -3.72
C ASN A 74 1.20 6.27 -5.08
N LEU A 75 2.27 5.49 -5.07
CA LEU A 75 3.03 5.06 -6.24
C LEU A 75 2.43 3.82 -6.93
N GLY A 76 1.31 3.32 -6.40
CA GLY A 76 0.57 2.20 -6.94
C GLY A 76 0.36 1.09 -5.91
N THR A 77 -0.60 0.24 -6.26
CA THR A 77 -0.87 -1.00 -5.56
C THR A 77 -0.42 -2.18 -6.41
N TYR A 78 0.27 -3.14 -5.79
CA TYR A 78 0.79 -4.34 -6.43
C TYR A 78 0.36 -5.58 -5.64
N VAL A 79 0.32 -6.72 -6.30
CA VAL A 79 0.05 -8.00 -5.63
C VAL A 79 1.37 -8.66 -5.28
N LEU A 80 1.66 -8.84 -3.99
CA LEU A 80 2.86 -9.59 -3.58
C LEU A 80 2.71 -11.07 -3.87
N GLY A 81 1.49 -11.61 -3.82
CA GLY A 81 1.20 -13.00 -4.13
C GLY A 81 -0.02 -13.49 -3.33
N ASN A 82 -0.19 -14.81 -3.24
CA ASN A 82 -1.26 -15.38 -2.43
C ASN A 82 -1.02 -15.09 -0.93
N PRO A 83 -2.00 -14.57 -0.17
CA PRO A 83 -1.92 -14.36 1.27
C PRO A 83 -1.49 -15.58 2.10
N GLU A 84 -1.79 -16.77 1.60
CA GLU A 84 -1.43 -18.06 2.21
C GLU A 84 -0.02 -18.53 1.83
N SER A 85 0.69 -17.80 0.97
CA SER A 85 2.07 -18.12 0.59
C SER A 85 3.04 -17.87 1.73
N THR A 86 3.98 -18.79 1.89
CA THR A 86 5.13 -18.71 2.80
C THR A 86 6.40 -18.21 2.11
N ASN A 87 6.29 -17.79 0.85
CA ASN A 87 7.41 -17.22 0.10
C ASN A 87 8.01 -16.04 0.85
N LYS A 88 9.34 -15.98 0.85
CA LYS A 88 10.12 -14.99 1.58
C LYS A 88 10.55 -13.83 0.70
N THR A 89 10.56 -14.04 -0.62
CA THR A 89 10.96 -13.03 -1.59
C THR A 89 9.89 -12.90 -2.66
N PHE A 90 9.57 -11.67 -3.03
CA PHE A 90 8.59 -11.35 -4.06
C PHE A 90 9.10 -10.21 -4.93
N SER A 91 8.69 -10.18 -6.20
CA SER A 91 9.07 -9.16 -7.17
C SER A 91 7.84 -8.56 -7.85
N PHE A 92 7.88 -7.26 -8.13
CA PHE A 92 6.85 -6.54 -8.89
C PHE A 92 7.48 -5.32 -9.58
N ASP A 93 6.79 -4.80 -10.59
CA ASP A 93 7.27 -3.68 -11.41
C ASP A 93 6.46 -2.42 -11.17
N ILE A 94 7.13 -1.31 -10.83
CA ILE A 94 6.55 0.03 -10.92
C ILE A 94 6.89 0.56 -12.32
N LYS A 95 5.91 0.68 -13.21
CA LYS A 95 6.14 0.99 -14.64
C LYS A 95 6.11 2.49 -14.98
N GLU A 96 5.58 3.33 -14.10
CA GLU A 96 5.42 4.77 -14.34
C GLU A 96 6.30 5.58 -13.37
N THR A 97 6.77 6.75 -13.83
CA THR A 97 7.48 7.68 -12.94
C THR A 97 6.47 8.38 -12.06
N ILE A 98 6.46 8.11 -10.76
CA ILE A 98 5.53 8.73 -9.82
C ILE A 98 6.35 9.39 -8.73
N ASN A 99 6.13 10.70 -8.51
CA ASN A 99 6.85 11.50 -7.51
C ASN A 99 8.40 11.44 -7.61
N GLY A 100 8.93 11.35 -8.82
CA GLY A 100 10.38 11.31 -9.06
C GLY A 100 11.03 9.95 -8.82
N VAL A 101 10.25 8.93 -8.42
CA VAL A 101 10.68 7.53 -8.40
C VAL A 101 10.56 6.99 -9.83
N ALA A 102 11.70 6.64 -10.42
CA ALA A 102 11.76 6.11 -11.79
C ALA A 102 11.20 4.68 -11.87
N PRO A 103 10.70 4.26 -13.06
CA PRO A 103 10.24 2.90 -13.27
C PRO A 103 11.31 1.87 -12.94
N ASN A 104 10.93 0.81 -12.23
CA ASN A 104 11.87 -0.18 -11.74
C ASN A 104 11.19 -1.48 -11.32
N THR A 105 11.97 -2.56 -11.29
CA THR A 105 11.59 -3.80 -10.62
C THR A 105 12.05 -3.73 -9.17
N TYR A 106 11.12 -4.03 -8.27
CA TYR A 106 11.37 -4.08 -6.84
C TYR A 106 11.35 -5.53 -6.37
N PHE A 107 12.25 -5.87 -5.46
CA PHE A 107 12.26 -7.14 -4.76
C PHE A 107 12.11 -6.90 -3.26
N ILE A 108 11.14 -7.56 -2.64
CA ILE A 108 10.97 -7.53 -1.18
C ILE A 108 11.43 -8.86 -0.63
N ASP A 109 12.49 -8.84 0.17
CA ASP A 109 12.98 -9.97 0.94
C ASP A 109 12.57 -9.82 2.41
N PHE A 110 11.57 -10.60 2.82
CA PHE A 110 11.08 -10.66 4.19
C PHE A 110 12.02 -11.41 5.14
N LEU A 111 12.91 -12.27 4.63
CA LEU A 111 13.88 -12.99 5.45
C LEU A 111 14.92 -12.04 6.01
N TYR A 112 15.44 -11.15 5.17
CA TYR A 112 16.48 -10.17 5.52
C TYR A 112 15.94 -8.76 5.76
N SER A 113 14.63 -8.55 5.59
CA SER A 113 13.99 -7.24 5.69
C SER A 113 14.64 -6.21 4.75
N GLN A 114 14.84 -6.62 3.50
CA GLN A 114 15.50 -5.82 2.47
C GLN A 114 14.55 -5.57 1.30
N ILE A 115 14.50 -4.33 0.83
CA ILE A 115 13.93 -3.96 -0.45
C ILE A 115 15.08 -3.65 -1.42
N GLU A 116 15.05 -4.30 -2.58
CA GLU A 116 16.00 -4.06 -3.67
C GLU A 116 15.28 -3.37 -4.82
N TYR A 117 15.88 -2.31 -5.36
CA TYR A 117 15.39 -1.61 -6.55
C TYR A 117 16.59 -1.13 -7.38
N SER A 118 16.56 -1.32 -8.70
CA SER A 118 17.72 -1.24 -9.61
C SER A 118 18.89 -2.11 -9.17
N THR A 119 19.68 -1.63 -8.20
CA THR A 119 20.87 -2.26 -7.62
C THR A 119 21.06 -1.90 -6.15
N ASN A 120 20.17 -1.09 -5.58
CA ASN A 120 20.26 -0.58 -4.22
C ASN A 120 19.47 -1.48 -3.29
N LYS A 121 20.14 -2.02 -2.28
CA LYS A 121 19.52 -2.79 -1.20
C LYS A 121 19.35 -1.90 0.01
N VAL A 122 18.11 -1.74 0.44
CA VAL A 122 17.77 -0.89 1.58
C VAL A 122 17.01 -1.71 2.60
N LEU A 123 17.33 -1.52 3.87
CA LEU A 123 16.61 -2.20 4.94
C LEU A 123 15.24 -1.57 5.13
N PHE A 124 14.23 -2.39 5.42
CA PHE A 124 12.94 -1.91 5.89
C PHE A 124 12.62 -2.47 7.28
N ARG A 125 11.70 -1.82 7.98
CA ARG A 125 11.16 -2.31 9.26
C ARG A 125 9.66 -2.10 9.33
N LYS A 126 8.95 -3.01 10.00
CA LYS A 126 7.54 -2.82 10.34
C LYS A 126 7.45 -1.69 11.36
N SER A 127 6.66 -0.67 11.05
CA SER A 127 6.41 0.47 11.94
C SER A 127 5.07 0.38 12.67
N SER A 128 4.10 -0.36 12.12
CA SER A 128 2.80 -0.59 12.73
C SER A 128 2.15 -1.85 12.16
N ASP A 129 1.26 -2.47 12.93
CA ASP A 129 0.37 -3.54 12.46
C ASP A 129 -0.85 -3.00 11.69
N SER A 130 -1.08 -1.68 11.70
CA SER A 130 -2.17 -1.07 10.94
C SER A 130 -1.93 -1.17 9.44
N THR A 131 -2.95 -1.63 8.73
CA THR A 131 -3.04 -1.65 7.26
C THR A 131 -3.85 -0.48 6.71
N ASN A 132 -4.40 0.38 7.57
CA ASN A 132 -5.22 1.51 7.15
C ASN A 132 -4.35 2.54 6.42
N ILE A 133 -4.77 2.89 5.21
CA ILE A 133 -4.22 3.99 4.42
C ILE A 133 -4.93 5.28 4.80
N LYS A 134 -4.16 6.31 5.13
CA LYS A 134 -4.67 7.66 5.39
C LYS A 134 -4.89 8.41 4.09
N VAL A 135 -5.80 9.39 4.07
CA VAL A 135 -6.10 10.18 2.87
C VAL A 135 -4.86 10.84 2.25
N GLY A 136 -3.95 11.39 3.08
CA GLY A 136 -2.70 11.98 2.62
C GLY A 136 -1.75 10.98 1.97
N GLU A 137 -1.95 9.68 2.20
CA GLU A 137 -1.22 8.58 1.56
C GLU A 137 -1.97 8.04 0.32
N ARG A 138 -3.17 8.56 0.03
CA ARG A 138 -3.98 8.27 -1.17
C ARG A 138 -3.83 9.32 -2.26
N ILE A 139 -3.15 10.43 -1.97
CA ILE A 139 -2.85 11.46 -2.98
C ILE A 139 -2.27 10.77 -4.20
N GLY A 140 -2.78 11.11 -5.38
CA GLY A 140 -2.47 10.39 -6.61
C GLY A 140 -3.56 10.54 -7.66
N VAL A 141 -3.32 9.91 -8.81
CA VAL A 141 -4.27 9.88 -9.93
C VAL A 141 -4.64 8.43 -10.20
N TYR A 142 -5.94 8.15 -10.16
CA TYR A 142 -6.53 6.84 -10.39
C TYR A 142 -7.27 6.88 -11.72
N TYR A 143 -6.94 5.98 -12.64
CA TYR A 143 -7.55 5.89 -13.96
C TYR A 143 -8.57 4.77 -14.02
N ASN A 144 -9.63 4.94 -14.79
CA ASN A 144 -10.48 3.82 -15.17
C ASN A 144 -9.74 2.87 -16.15
N GLN A 145 -10.34 1.72 -16.46
CA GLN A 145 -9.68 0.64 -17.23
C GLN A 145 -9.13 1.10 -18.59
N ASN A 146 -9.82 1.99 -19.28
CA ASN A 146 -9.42 2.48 -20.60
C ASN A 146 -8.49 3.70 -20.54
N LYS A 147 -8.17 4.22 -19.35
CA LYS A 147 -7.33 5.41 -19.10
C LYS A 147 -7.85 6.71 -19.74
N ASP A 148 -9.11 6.75 -20.16
CA ASP A 148 -9.77 7.94 -20.70
C ASP A 148 -10.31 8.87 -19.59
N HIS A 149 -10.53 8.33 -18.39
CA HIS A 149 -11.04 9.08 -17.24
C HIS A 149 -10.26 8.80 -15.96
N LYS A 150 -10.35 9.76 -15.03
CA LYS A 150 -9.56 9.71 -13.80
C LYS A 150 -10.27 10.32 -12.58
N ILE A 151 -9.88 9.82 -11.41
CA ILE A 151 -10.10 10.44 -10.11
C ILE A 151 -8.75 10.98 -9.63
N THR A 152 -8.71 12.27 -9.30
CA THR A 152 -7.52 12.92 -8.73
C THR A 152 -7.75 13.15 -7.26
N VAL A 153 -6.90 12.56 -6.42
CA VAL A 153 -6.87 12.78 -4.98
C VAL A 153 -5.73 13.74 -4.69
N SER A 154 -6.06 14.85 -4.04
CA SER A 154 -5.10 15.89 -3.64
C SER A 154 -5.19 16.12 -2.13
N GLU A 155 -4.36 17.01 -1.59
CA GLU A 155 -4.36 17.34 -0.16
C GLU A 155 -5.70 17.91 0.32
N ASN A 156 -6.46 18.55 -0.55
CA ASN A 156 -7.67 19.30 -0.15
C ASN A 156 -8.94 18.83 -0.84
N LYS A 157 -8.87 17.99 -1.88
CA LYS A 157 -10.06 17.52 -2.58
C LYS A 157 -9.87 16.22 -3.35
N ILE A 158 -10.99 15.55 -3.64
CA ILE A 158 -11.11 14.44 -4.57
C ILE A 158 -11.96 14.89 -5.77
N GLU A 159 -11.42 14.80 -6.98
CA GLU A 159 -12.06 15.29 -8.20
C GLU A 159 -12.21 14.17 -9.23
N TRP A 160 -13.35 14.13 -9.91
CA TRP A 160 -13.60 13.21 -11.01
C TRP A 160 -13.62 13.94 -12.36
N SER A 161 -12.89 13.40 -13.35
CA SER A 161 -12.66 14.10 -14.63
C SER A 161 -13.90 14.31 -15.50
N TYR A 162 -14.97 13.53 -15.29
CA TYR A 162 -16.21 13.64 -16.08
C TYR A 162 -17.08 14.83 -15.67
N PHE A 163 -17.05 15.21 -14.39
CA PHE A 163 -17.93 16.23 -13.84
C PHE A 163 -17.19 16.97 -12.73
N THR A 164 -16.27 17.86 -13.13
CA THR A 164 -15.30 18.50 -12.22
C THR A 164 -15.93 19.38 -11.15
N ASP A 165 -17.15 19.87 -11.38
CA ASP A 165 -17.90 20.65 -10.40
C ASP A 165 -18.40 19.78 -9.22
N ALA A 166 -18.55 18.47 -9.43
CA ALA A 166 -18.75 17.50 -8.35
C ALA A 166 -17.39 17.01 -7.82
N TYR A 167 -16.79 17.78 -6.92
CA TYR A 167 -15.61 17.38 -6.17
C TYR A 167 -15.92 17.28 -4.67
N ILE A 168 -15.21 16.41 -3.95
CA ILE A 168 -15.33 16.24 -2.50
C ILE A 168 -14.19 17.00 -1.82
N ASP A 169 -14.49 17.89 -0.88
CA ASP A 169 -13.49 18.54 -0.04
C ASP A 169 -12.93 17.58 1.02
N ILE A 170 -11.61 17.61 1.23
CA ILE A 170 -10.92 16.86 2.28
C ILE A 170 -10.65 17.83 3.44
N SER A 171 -11.33 17.60 4.57
CA SER A 171 -11.15 18.43 5.77
C SER A 171 -9.92 18.04 6.61
N ASP A 172 -9.51 16.77 6.57
CA ASP A 172 -8.34 16.27 7.28
C ASP A 172 -7.62 15.18 6.46
N ILE A 173 -6.38 15.46 6.09
CA ILE A 173 -5.53 14.53 5.33
C ILE A 173 -5.07 13.32 6.14
N TYR A 174 -5.17 13.35 7.47
CA TYR A 174 -4.72 12.26 8.33
C TYR A 174 -5.83 11.28 8.73
N SER A 175 -7.06 11.49 8.25
CA SER A 175 -8.17 10.57 8.46
C SER A 175 -7.93 9.21 7.81
N GLU A 176 -8.38 8.15 8.48
CA GLU A 176 -8.41 6.77 7.96
C GLU A 176 -9.74 6.45 7.24
N GLU A 177 -10.58 7.47 7.00
CA GLU A 177 -11.79 7.35 6.21
C GLU A 177 -11.50 6.73 4.83
N ASN A 178 -12.29 5.73 4.48
CA ASN A 178 -12.24 5.06 3.19
C ASN A 178 -13.41 5.45 2.28
N THR A 179 -14.43 6.13 2.82
CA THR A 179 -15.65 6.47 2.10
C THR A 179 -15.87 7.96 2.18
N PHE A 180 -16.01 8.59 1.02
CA PHE A 180 -16.20 10.02 0.86
C PHE A 180 -17.46 10.27 0.06
N THR A 181 -18.37 11.06 0.61
CA THR A 181 -19.66 11.35 -0.02
C THR A 181 -19.89 12.85 -0.09
N LYS A 182 -20.34 13.31 -1.27
CA LYS A 182 -20.92 14.64 -1.44
C LYS A 182 -22.31 14.50 -2.03
N THR A 183 -23.25 15.26 -1.49
CA THR A 183 -24.58 15.44 -2.06
C THR A 183 -24.85 16.93 -2.14
N GLN A 184 -25.30 17.41 -3.29
CA GLN A 184 -25.59 18.82 -3.52
C GLN A 184 -26.89 18.97 -4.30
N ILE A 185 -27.72 19.91 -3.85
CA ILE A 185 -28.92 20.37 -4.56
C ILE A 185 -28.56 21.65 -5.30
N PHE A 186 -29.03 21.77 -6.54
CA PHE A 186 -28.83 22.94 -7.39
C PHE A 186 -30.09 23.18 -8.23
N THR A 187 -30.20 24.39 -8.80
CA THR A 187 -31.29 24.76 -9.69
C THR A 187 -30.75 24.91 -11.11
N ASN A 188 -31.41 24.29 -12.10
CA ASN A 188 -31.00 24.41 -13.50
C ASN A 188 -31.51 25.72 -14.15
N GLU A 189 -31.20 25.93 -15.43
CA GLU A 189 -31.61 27.12 -16.19
C GLU A 189 -33.13 27.31 -16.32
N ASN A 190 -33.90 26.24 -16.09
CA ASN A 190 -35.36 26.23 -16.15
C ASN A 190 -36.03 26.44 -14.78
N ASN A 191 -35.26 26.81 -13.74
CA ASN A 191 -35.72 26.90 -12.35
C ASN A 191 -36.19 25.57 -11.74
N GLU A 192 -35.73 24.43 -12.27
CA GLU A 192 -36.03 23.12 -11.69
C GLU A 192 -34.93 22.73 -10.70
N GLU A 193 -35.32 22.22 -9.53
CA GLU A 193 -34.38 21.68 -8.55
C GLU A 193 -33.91 20.28 -8.95
N HIS A 194 -32.60 20.11 -8.96
CA HIS A 194 -31.92 18.86 -9.21
C HIS A 194 -30.89 18.60 -8.11
N SER A 195 -30.42 17.36 -8.05
CA SER A 195 -29.35 16.98 -7.13
C SER A 195 -28.34 16.10 -7.82
N PHE A 196 -27.12 16.14 -7.33
CA PHE A 196 -26.16 15.08 -7.59
C PHE A 196 -25.62 14.50 -6.27
N SER A 197 -25.21 13.24 -6.34
CA SER A 197 -24.47 12.55 -5.29
C SER A 197 -23.23 11.91 -5.90
N LEU A 198 -22.08 12.15 -5.29
CA LEU A 198 -20.79 11.53 -5.59
C LEU A 198 -20.32 10.76 -4.37
N ASN A 199 -20.12 9.46 -4.51
CA ASN A 199 -19.58 8.58 -3.48
C ASN A 199 -18.31 7.91 -4.01
N ILE A 200 -17.21 8.03 -3.26
CA ILE A 200 -15.93 7.41 -3.56
C ILE A 200 -15.53 6.53 -2.39
N VAL A 201 -15.36 5.23 -2.67
CA VAL A 201 -14.93 4.23 -1.69
C VAL A 201 -13.56 3.71 -2.09
N PHE A 202 -12.56 3.96 -1.26
CA PHE A 202 -11.24 3.37 -1.44
C PHE A 202 -11.19 1.94 -0.91
N THR A 203 -10.51 1.08 -1.66
CA THR A 203 -10.16 -0.28 -1.27
C THR A 203 -8.65 -0.38 -1.03
N ASP A 204 -8.17 -1.59 -0.80
CA ASP A 204 -6.74 -1.91 -0.73
C ASP A 204 -6.00 -1.55 -2.02
N ASN A 205 -6.66 -1.59 -3.19
CA ASN A 205 -5.98 -1.49 -4.49
C ASN A 205 -6.58 -0.54 -5.52
N ALA A 206 -7.68 0.12 -5.17
CA ALA A 206 -8.45 0.94 -6.09
C ALA A 206 -9.29 1.97 -5.34
N CYS A 207 -10.01 2.78 -6.09
CA CYS A 207 -11.21 3.43 -5.60
C CYS A 207 -12.40 3.10 -6.51
N LYS A 208 -13.59 3.00 -5.91
CA LYS A 208 -14.85 2.80 -6.61
C LYS A 208 -15.66 4.07 -6.52
N LEU A 209 -16.21 4.48 -7.66
CA LEU A 209 -17.03 5.67 -7.80
C LEU A 209 -18.47 5.29 -8.10
N THR A 210 -19.38 5.91 -7.37
CA THR A 210 -20.80 5.95 -7.69
C THR A 210 -21.20 7.41 -7.83
N PHE A 211 -21.75 7.76 -8.99
CA PHE A 211 -22.23 9.11 -9.28
C PHE A 211 -23.66 9.04 -9.79
N ASN A 212 -24.54 9.84 -9.20
CA ASN A 212 -25.93 9.95 -9.62
C ASN A 212 -26.30 11.43 -9.71
N ILE A 213 -26.88 11.86 -10.83
CA ILE A 213 -27.48 13.17 -11.03
C ILE A 213 -28.94 13.00 -11.47
N THR A 214 -29.83 13.81 -10.90
CA THR A 214 -31.27 13.75 -11.19
C THR A 214 -31.66 14.53 -12.43
N ASP A 215 -30.81 15.46 -12.89
CA ASP A 215 -31.05 16.21 -14.13
C ASP A 215 -30.98 15.26 -15.34
N PRO A 216 -32.09 15.07 -16.09
CA PRO A 216 -32.12 14.16 -17.22
C PRO A 216 -31.08 14.48 -18.30
N ASN A 217 -30.72 15.75 -18.48
CA ASN A 217 -29.74 16.20 -19.48
C ASN A 217 -28.30 15.76 -19.16
N TYR A 218 -28.05 15.36 -17.92
CA TYR A 218 -26.76 14.91 -17.41
C TYR A 218 -26.77 13.44 -16.99
N SER A 219 -27.89 12.73 -17.18
CA SER A 219 -28.06 11.33 -16.75
C SER A 219 -27.06 10.35 -17.40
N GLN A 220 -26.49 10.69 -18.56
CA GLN A 220 -25.41 9.93 -19.19
C GLN A 220 -24.14 9.83 -18.34
N TYR A 221 -23.95 10.74 -17.38
CA TYR A 221 -22.82 10.72 -16.45
C TYR A 221 -23.05 9.78 -15.26
N ASN A 222 -24.26 9.22 -15.07
CA ASN A 222 -24.52 8.30 -13.97
C ASN A 222 -23.62 7.06 -14.07
N LYS A 223 -22.99 6.72 -12.95
CA LYS A 223 -22.09 5.56 -12.81
C LYS A 223 -22.43 4.81 -11.53
N SER A 224 -22.39 3.48 -11.61
CA SER A 224 -22.57 2.60 -10.46
C SER A 224 -21.31 1.76 -10.28
N GLU A 225 -20.61 1.96 -9.17
CA GLU A 225 -19.43 1.19 -8.78
C GLU A 225 -18.33 1.07 -9.85
N GLU A 226 -18.06 2.15 -10.60
CA GLU A 226 -16.96 2.16 -11.56
C GLU A 226 -15.62 2.20 -10.83
N GLU A 227 -14.69 1.32 -11.21
CA GLU A 227 -13.40 1.16 -10.52
C GLU A 227 -12.28 1.97 -11.21
N TYR A 228 -11.45 2.61 -10.39
CA TYR A 228 -10.31 3.43 -10.79
C TYR A 228 -9.05 2.97 -10.05
N ARG A 229 -7.92 2.86 -10.75
CA ARG A 229 -6.63 2.36 -10.25
C ARG A 229 -5.47 3.25 -10.67
N ILE A 230 -4.43 3.35 -9.84
CA ILE A 230 -3.21 4.12 -10.17
C ILE A 230 -2.48 3.52 -11.37
N SER A 231 -2.49 2.20 -11.48
CA SER A 231 -2.00 1.47 -12.63
C SER A 231 -2.93 0.30 -12.94
N TRP A 232 -3.14 0.07 -14.23
CA TRP A 232 -3.68 -1.19 -14.74
C TRP A 232 -2.49 -2.06 -15.12
N GLU A 233 -2.42 -3.28 -14.58
CA GLU A 233 -1.36 -4.25 -14.88
C GLU A 233 -1.32 -4.66 -16.36
#